data_AF-A0ABD5DDS5-F1
#
_entry.id   AF-A0ABD5DDS5-F1
#
_cell.length_a   1.000
_cell.length_b   1.000
_cell.length_c   1.000
_cell.angle_alpha   90.00
_cell.angle_beta   90.00
_cell.angle_gamma   90.00
#
_symmetry.space_group_name_H-M   'P 1'
#
loop_
_entity.id
_entity.type
_entity.pdbx_description
1 polymer ?
#
loop_
_entity_poly.entity_id
_entity_poly.type
_entity_poly.pdbx_seq_one_letter_code
_entity_poly.pdbx_strand_id
1 'polypeptide(L)'
;MEQPSAPSLTRWLFAGVLMAIIGVLLFILHASGTVKILSVINIWWVSLMPAGCWLLIFCLRCYLWDRDLKAHQFLLKEAEYGQQRWEDWAGRWLAVLGSAV
;
A
#
# COMPACT_ATOMS: atom_id res chain seq x y z
N MET A 1 -16.31 8.27 -8.04
CA MET A 1 -15.54 7.13 -7.50
C MET A 1 -14.65 7.67 -6.40
N GLU A 2 -14.80 7.21 -5.16
CA GLU A 2 -13.92 7.63 -4.07
C GLU A 2 -12.48 7.20 -4.33
N GLN A 3 -11.54 8.11 -4.12
CA GLN A 3 -10.11 7.83 -4.24
C GLN A 3 -9.71 6.85 -3.14
N PRO A 4 -8.93 5.79 -3.45
CA PRO A 4 -8.52 4.81 -2.45
C PRO A 4 -7.77 5.52 -1.32
N SER A 5 -8.30 5.41 -0.10
CA SER A 5 -7.77 6.10 1.06
C SER A 5 -6.31 5.68 1.30
N ALA A 6 -5.43 6.67 1.38
CA ALA A 6 -4.01 6.41 1.57
C ALA A 6 -3.82 5.66 2.90
N PRO A 7 -2.99 4.59 2.93
CA PRO A 7 -2.62 3.96 4.19
C PRO A 7 -2.01 5.02 5.10
N SER A 8 -2.49 5.10 6.34
CA SER A 8 -2.00 6.08 7.32
C SER A 8 -0.56 5.74 7.71
N LEU A 9 0.38 6.27 6.93
CA LEU A 9 1.83 6.07 7.05
C LEU A 9 2.31 6.28 8.50
N THR A 10 1.78 7.32 9.15
CA THR A 10 2.08 7.66 10.54
C THR A 10 1.67 6.55 11.53
N ARG A 11 0.46 6.00 11.38
CA ARG A 11 -0.04 4.93 12.26
C ARG A 11 0.78 3.65 12.11
N TRP A 12 1.14 3.32 10.87
CA TRP A 12 1.99 2.17 10.59
C TRP A 12 3.40 2.37 11.14
N LEU A 13 4.02 3.54 10.93
CA LEU A 13 5.33 3.86 11.51
C LEU A 13 5.35 3.69 13.04
N PHE A 14 4.33 4.18 13.74
CA PHE A 14 4.21 3.96 15.19
C PHE A 14 4.11 2.47 15.57
N ALA A 15 3.36 1.67 14.80
CA ALA A 15 3.31 0.23 15.01
C ALA A 15 4.67 -0.45 14.78
N GLY A 16 5.45 0.02 13.81
CA GLY A 16 6.82 -0.46 13.55
C GLY A 16 7.78 -0.15 14.70
N VAL A 17 7.73 1.08 15.22
CA VAL A 17 8.49 1.48 16.41
C VAL A 17 8.13 0.60 17.61
N LEU A 18 6.84 0.31 17.82
CA LEU A 18 6.39 -0.57 18.89
C LEU A 18 6.93 -2.00 18.72
N MET A 19 6.91 -2.55 17.50
CA MET A 19 7.47 -3.87 17.21
C MET A 19 8.99 -3.92 17.42
N ALA A 20 9.71 -2.85 17.11
CA ALA A 20 11.14 -2.73 17.41
C ALA A 20 11.39 -2.75 18.93
N ILE A 21 10.60 -2.01 19.71
CA ILE A 21 10.67 -2.02 21.18
C ILE A 21 10.44 -3.43 21.73
N ILE A 22 9.42 -4.14 21.22
CA ILE A 22 9.14 -5.53 21.61
C ILE A 22 10.33 -6.44 21.28
N GLY A 23 10.92 -6.31 20.08
CA GLY A 23 12.11 -7.08 19.69
C GLY A 23 13.30 -6.84 20.62
N VAL A 24 13.54 -5.59 21.02
CA VAL A 24 14.58 -5.22 21.99
C VAL A 24 14.30 -5.81 23.38
N LEU A 25 13.05 -5.75 23.86
CA LEU A 25 12.67 -6.36 25.14
C LEU A 25 12.88 -7.88 25.12
N LEU A 26 12.48 -8.56 24.04
CA LEU A 26 12.70 -9.99 23.87
C LEU A 26 14.18 -10.34 23.86
N PHE A 27 15.01 -9.51 23.23
CA PHE A 27 16.46 -9.68 23.23
C PHE A 27 17.05 -9.56 24.64
N ILE A 28 16.66 -8.52 25.40
CA ILE A 28 17.12 -8.32 26.79
C ILE A 28 16.67 -9.48 27.69
N LEU A 29 15.42 -9.94 27.55
CA LEU A 29 14.87 -11.07 28.31
C LEU A 29 15.58 -12.40 27.99
N HIS A 30 15.99 -12.59 26.74
CA HIS A 30 16.81 -13.74 26.39
C HIS A 30 18.23 -13.60 26.97
N ALA A 31 18.84 -12.43 26.86
CA ALA A 31 20.19 -12.18 27.39
C ALA A 31 20.26 -12.31 28.93
N SER A 32 19.16 -12.06 29.64
CA SER A 32 19.09 -12.22 31.09
C SER A 32 19.06 -13.67 31.56
N GLY A 33 18.94 -14.65 30.65
CA GLY A 33 18.95 -16.08 30.97
C GLY A 33 17.76 -16.55 31.83
N THR A 34 16.75 -15.69 32.03
CA THR A 34 15.63 -15.93 32.95
C THR A 34 14.66 -17.00 32.41
N VAL A 35 14.62 -17.20 31.08
CA VAL A 35 13.67 -18.10 30.42
C VAL A 35 14.42 -19.19 29.65
N LYS A 36 14.54 -20.39 30.24
CA LYS A 36 15.23 -21.55 29.64
C LYS A 36 14.68 -21.99 28.28
N ILE A 37 13.38 -21.77 28.02
CA ILE A 37 12.75 -22.07 26.72
C ILE A 37 13.26 -21.14 25.61
N LEU A 38 13.57 -19.88 25.96
CA LEU A 38 14.01 -18.89 24.99
C LEU A 38 15.46 -19.15 24.57
N SER A 39 16.30 -19.72 25.46
CA SER A 39 17.72 -20.01 25.19
C SER A 39 17.95 -21.15 24.19
N VAL A 40 16.93 -21.95 23.88
CA VAL A 40 17.00 -23.04 22.89
C VAL A 40 16.80 -22.50 21.47
N ILE A 41 16.12 -21.36 21.34
CA ILE A 41 15.78 -20.73 20.06
C ILE A 41 16.83 -19.66 19.75
N ASN A 42 17.23 -19.56 18.48
CA ASN A 42 18.22 -18.57 18.06
C ASN A 42 17.74 -17.15 18.37
N ILE A 43 18.50 -16.42 19.18
CA ILE A 43 18.17 -15.08 19.70
C ILE A 43 17.84 -14.08 18.58
N TRP A 44 18.52 -14.23 17.44
CA TRP A 44 18.34 -13.39 16.26
C TRP A 44 16.99 -13.63 15.60
N TRP A 45 16.53 -14.88 15.55
CA TRP A 45 15.22 -15.22 14.99
C TRP A 45 14.08 -14.69 15.85
N VAL A 46 14.22 -14.79 17.18
CA VAL A 46 13.19 -14.30 18.13
C VAL A 46 13.08 -12.78 18.09
N SER A 47 14.20 -12.07 17.98
CA SER A 47 14.19 -10.60 17.97
C SER A 47 13.86 -10.00 16.60
N LEU A 48 14.28 -10.64 15.48
CA LEU A 48 13.96 -10.16 14.14
C LEU A 48 12.56 -10.54 13.67
N MET A 49 11.99 -11.67 14.12
CA MET A 49 10.67 -12.12 13.63
C MET A 49 9.58 -11.04 13.73
N PRO A 50 9.40 -10.33 14.87
CA PRO A 50 8.36 -9.31 15.00
C PRO A 50 8.54 -8.15 14.01
N ALA A 51 9.78 -7.66 13.86
CA ALA A 51 10.11 -6.58 12.94
C ALA A 51 9.98 -7.01 11.48
N GLY A 52 10.44 -8.23 11.15
CA GLY A 52 10.34 -8.81 9.81
C GLY A 52 8.89 -9.05 9.39
N CYS A 53 8.07 -9.64 10.25
CA CYS A 53 6.63 -9.81 10.02
C CYS A 53 5.93 -8.46 9.81
N TRP A 54 6.26 -7.46 10.64
CA TRP A 54 5.68 -6.13 10.50
C TRP A 54 6.05 -5.47 9.16
N LEU A 55 7.32 -5.57 8.74
CA LEU A 55 7.78 -5.05 7.45
C LEU A 55 7.08 -5.75 6.28
N LEU A 56 6.94 -7.07 6.31
CA LEU A 56 6.25 -7.83 5.25
C LEU A 56 4.78 -7.39 5.12
N ILE A 57 4.07 -7.25 6.24
CA ILE A 57 2.68 -6.79 6.26
C ILE A 57 2.58 -5.35 5.71
N PHE A 58 3.50 -4.47 6.13
CA PHE A 58 3.54 -3.10 5.65
C PHE A 58 3.78 -3.04 4.13
N CYS A 59 4.79 -3.76 3.63
CA CYS A 59 5.08 -3.85 2.20
C CYS A 59 3.90 -4.40 1.40
N LEU A 60 3.24 -5.45 1.89
CA LEU A 60 2.05 -6.02 1.25
C LEU A 60 0.92 -4.99 1.17
N ARG A 61 0.69 -4.23 2.25
CA ARG A 61 -0.33 -3.18 2.27
C ARG A 61 -0.02 -2.03 1.31
N CYS A 62 1.24 -1.59 1.24
CA CYS A 62 1.68 -0.60 0.28
C CYS A 62 1.51 -1.09 -1.17
N TYR A 63 1.86 -2.35 -1.43
CA TYR A 63 1.70 -2.96 -2.76
C TYR A 63 0.24 -3.03 -3.19
N LEU A 64 -0.66 -3.47 -2.31
CA LEU A 64 -2.10 -3.51 -2.60
C LEU A 64 -2.66 -2.11 -2.88
N TRP A 65 -2.26 -1.11 -2.10
CA TRP A 65 -2.70 0.26 -2.31
C TRP A 65 -2.17 0.86 -3.63
N ASP A 66 -0.90 0.63 -3.97
CA ASP A 66 -0.33 1.08 -5.25
C ASP A 66 -1.04 0.44 -6.44
N ARG A 67 -1.40 -0.84 -6.33
CA ARG A 67 -2.18 -1.55 -7.35
C ARG A 67 -3.57 -0.92 -7.55
N ASP A 68 -4.28 -0.64 -6.45
CA ASP A 68 -5.61 -0.03 -6.51
C ASP A 68 -5.54 1.41 -7.04
N LEU A 69 -4.50 2.16 -6.67
CA LEU A 69 -4.25 3.51 -7.20
C LEU A 69 -4.03 3.50 -8.71
N LYS A 70 -3.22 2.57 -9.22
CA LYS A 70 -2.98 2.39 -10.67
C LYS A 70 -4.26 2.04 -11.42
N ALA A 71 -5.09 1.17 -10.86
CA ALA A 71 -6.37 0.82 -11.46
C ALA A 71 -7.30 2.05 -11.56
N HIS A 72 -7.37 2.87 -10.52
CA HIS A 72 -8.15 4.11 -10.55
C HIS A 72 -7.61 5.12 -11.57
N GLN A 73 -6.29 5.31 -11.63
CA GLN A 73 -5.66 6.21 -12.61
C GLN A 73 -5.92 5.75 -14.05
N PHE A 74 -5.87 4.44 -14.28
CA PHE A 74 -6.19 3.85 -15.57
C PHE A 74 -7.64 4.15 -15.97
N LEU A 75 -8.61 3.90 -15.09
CA LEU A 75 -10.03 4.19 -15.35
C LEU A 75 -10.30 5.67 -15.60
N LEU A 76 -9.65 6.57 -14.84
CA LEU A 76 -9.79 8.01 -15.05
C LEU A 76 -9.30 8.41 -16.45
N LYS A 77 -8.14 7.88 -16.84
CA LYS A 77 -7.53 8.16 -18.14
C LYS A 77 -8.36 7.61 -19.29
N GLU A 78 -8.94 6.41 -19.15
CA GLU A 78 -9.86 5.87 -20.14
C GLU A 78 -11.14 6.70 -20.26
N ALA A 79 -11.70 7.17 -19.14
CA ALA A 79 -12.88 8.02 -19.15
C ALA A 79 -12.62 9.35 -19.87
N GLU A 80 -11.47 9.99 -19.59
CA GLU A 80 -11.06 11.22 -20.27
C GLU A 80 -10.84 11.00 -21.77
N TYR A 81 -10.18 9.91 -22.14
CA TYR A 81 -9.96 9.53 -23.54
C TYR A 81 -11.29 9.26 -24.27
N GLY A 82 -12.23 8.57 -23.63
CA GLY A 82 -13.56 8.32 -24.18
C GLY A 82 -14.34 9.62 -24.40
N GLN A 83 -14.26 10.54 -23.45
CA GLN A 83 -14.91 11.86 -23.54
C GLN A 83 -14.35 12.67 -24.71
N GLN A 84 -13.04 12.78 -24.86
CA GLN A 84 -12.42 13.50 -25.98
C GLN A 84 -12.85 12.93 -27.33
N ARG A 85 -12.86 11.60 -27.45
CA ARG A 85 -13.25 10.93 -28.69
C ARG A 85 -14.74 11.09 -29.02
N TRP A 86 -15.59 11.16 -27.99
CA TRP A 86 -17.00 11.48 -28.14
C TRP A 86 -17.20 12.91 -28.63
N GLU A 87 -16.50 13.88 -28.03
CA GLU A 87 -16.53 15.29 -28.43
C GLU A 87 -16.06 15.49 -29.87
N ASP A 88 -14.96 14.84 -30.25
CA ASP A 88 -14.45 14.85 -31.63
C ASP A 88 -15.47 14.28 -32.63
N TRP A 89 -16.13 13.16 -32.28
CA TRP A 89 -17.17 12.58 -33.12
C TRP A 89 -18.39 13.50 -33.24
N ALA A 90 -18.86 14.05 -32.13
CA ALA A 90 -20.00 14.95 -32.10
C ALA A 90 -19.73 16.24 -32.89
N GLY A 91 -18.53 16.80 -32.78
CA GLY A 91 -18.10 17.96 -33.55
C GLY A 91 -18.08 17.70 -35.06
N ARG A 92 -17.59 16.52 -35.48
CA ARG A 92 -17.65 16.11 -36.90
C ARG A 92 -19.09 15.93 -37.39
N TRP A 93 -19.96 15.34 -36.59
CA TRP A 93 -21.36 15.15 -36.96
C TRP A 93 -22.12 16.48 -37.11
N LEU A 94 -21.90 17.42 -36.19
CA LEU A 94 -22.43 18.78 -36.27
C LEU A 94 -21.95 19.51 -37.53
N ALA A 95 -20.68 19.38 -37.90
CA ALA A 95 -20.14 19.98 -39.12
C ALA A 95 -20.80 19.42 -40.39
N VAL A 96 -21.04 18.10 -40.44
CA VAL A 96 -21.75 17.46 -41.56
C VAL A 96 -23.18 17.97 -41.66
N LEU A 97 -23.92 18.03 -40.54
CA LEU A 97 -25.28 18.57 -40.52
C LEU A 97 -25.34 20.05 -40.96
N GLY A 98 -24.38 20.87 -40.55
CA GLY A 98 -24.30 22.27 -40.96
C GLY A 98 -23.95 22.48 -42.44
N SER A 99 -23.24 21.53 -43.05
CA SER A 99 -22.90 21.56 -44.49
C SER A 99 -24.00 21.01 -45.42
N ALA A 100 -25.03 20.37 -44.85
CA ALA A 100 -26.14 19.77 -45.59
C ALA A 100 -27.36 20.71 -45.76
N VAL A 101 -27.22 21.99 -45.39
CA VAL A 101 -28.21 23.07 -45.56
C VAL A 101 -27.80 24.00 -46.69
#